data_AF-A0A439PKM8-F1
#
_entry.id   AF-A0A439PKM8-F1
#
_cell.length_a   1.000
_cell.length_b   1.000
_cell.length_c   1.000
_cell.angle_alpha   90.00
_cell.angle_beta   90.00
_cell.angle_gamma   90.00
#
_symmetry.space_group_name_H-M   'P 1'
#
loop_
_entity.id
_entity.type
_entity.pdbx_description
1 polymer ?
#
loop_
_entity_poly.entity_id
_entity_poly.type
_entity_poly.pdbx_seq_one_letter_code
_entity_poly.pdbx_strand_id
1 'polypeptide(L)'
;MTSYRVTFFKNLLNSNGHQFKCPQGTVEIRRARNLDRAFQAAERRYERAKKICNWTLYADVAELETAEDSGSSLHLVEPSSHEQFTPNPCGRRGSAHVGHAVSHG
;
A
#
# COMPACT_ATOMS: atom_id res chain seq x y z
N MET A 1 9.53 -19.46 3.31
CA MET A 1 10.75 -18.64 3.56
C MET A 1 10.37 -17.54 4.54
N THR A 2 11.22 -17.20 5.51
CA THR A 2 10.94 -16.12 6.45
C THR A 2 11.08 -14.77 5.76
N SER A 3 9.96 -14.06 5.61
CA SER A 3 9.96 -12.68 5.16
C SER A 3 9.92 -11.77 6.36
N TYR A 4 10.56 -10.61 6.26
CA TYR A 4 10.56 -9.60 7.30
C TYR A 4 10.06 -8.30 6.72
N ARG A 5 9.30 -7.55 7.52
CA ARG A 5 8.79 -6.24 7.15
C ARG A 5 9.26 -5.25 8.19
N VAL A 6 9.94 -4.21 7.75
CA VAL A 6 10.46 -3.16 8.63
C VAL A 6 9.74 -1.87 8.30
N THR A 7 9.07 -1.29 9.28
CA THR A 7 8.36 -0.02 9.14
C THR A 7 9.05 1.05 9.96
N PHE A 8 9.42 2.15 9.30
CA PHE A 8 10.05 3.30 9.91
C PHE A 8 8.99 4.33 10.31
N PHE A 9 9.08 4.86 11.53
CA PHE A 9 8.12 5.80 12.10
C PHE A 9 8.82 7.07 12.57
N LYS A 10 8.14 8.20 12.39
CA LYS A 10 8.48 9.48 13.00
C LYS A 10 7.53 9.74 14.17
N ASN A 11 8.07 10.15 15.31
CA ASN A 11 7.28 10.57 16.44
C ASN A 11 6.88 12.02 16.23
N LEU A 12 5.58 12.25 16.05
CA LEU A 12 5.01 13.57 15.85
C LEU A 12 4.03 13.90 16.97
N LEU A 13 3.77 15.19 17.15
CA LEU A 13 2.73 15.69 18.04
C LEU A 13 1.52 16.08 17.20
N ASN A 14 0.32 15.70 17.65
CA ASN A 14 -0.90 16.26 17.08
C ASN A 14 -1.13 17.68 17.61
N SER A 15 -2.16 18.36 17.10
CA SER A 15 -2.59 19.69 17.55
C SER A 15 -2.92 19.77 19.04
N ASN A 16 -3.22 18.64 19.68
CA ASN A 16 -3.55 18.53 21.10
C ASN A 16 -2.33 18.20 21.96
N GLY A 17 -1.14 18.13 21.38
CA GLY A 17 0.10 17.77 22.09
C GLY A 17 0.25 16.28 22.41
N HIS A 18 -0.60 15.40 21.88
CA HIS A 18 -0.43 13.96 22.02
C HIS A 18 0.59 13.43 21.02
N GLN A 19 1.53 12.62 21.51
CA GLN A 19 2.49 11.93 20.67
C GLN A 19 1.83 10.80 19.90
N PHE A 20 2.12 10.71 18.61
CA PHE A 20 1.73 9.60 17.77
C PHE A 20 2.87 9.20 16.82
N LYS A 21 2.88 7.94 16.44
CA LYS A 21 3.82 7.39 15.46
C LYS A 21 3.24 7.59 14.06
N CYS A 22 3.95 8.31 13.22
CA CYS A 22 3.61 8.50 11.82
C CYS A 22 4.49 7.60 10.93
N PRO A 23 3.91 6.61 10.22
CA PRO A 23 4.69 5.74 9.33
C PRO A 23 5.29 6.54 8.17
N GLN A 24 6.61 6.46 8.03
CA GLN A 24 7.40 7.16 7.01
C GLN A 24 7.72 6.29 5.80
N GLY A 25 7.68 4.97 5.98
CA GLY A 25 7.88 4.01 4.92
C GLY A 25 8.08 2.60 5.44
N THR A 26 7.80 1.62 4.58
CA THR A 26 7.90 0.20 4.89
C THR A 26 8.83 -0.47 3.88
N VAL A 27 9.73 -1.33 4.37
CA VAL A 27 10.67 -2.10 3.56
C VAL A 27 10.46 -3.58 3.83
N GLU A 28 10.18 -4.33 2.76
CA GLU A 28 10.01 -5.78 2.82
C GLU A 28 11.30 -6.50 2.41
N ILE A 29 11.73 -7.46 3.23
CA ILE A 29 12.93 -8.27 3.06
C ILE A 29 12.53 -9.75 2.99
N ARG A 30 12.44 -10.28 1.78
CA ARG A 30 11.99 -11.67 1.51
C ARG A 30 13.04 -12.76 1.76
N ARG A 31 14.30 -12.40 2.05
CA ARG A 31 15.44 -13.35 2.04
C ARG A 31 16.49 -13.06 3.13
N ALA A 32 16.07 -12.65 4.31
CA ALA A 32 17.00 -12.53 5.45
C ALA A 32 17.04 -13.86 6.23
N ARG A 33 18.22 -14.18 6.76
CA ARG A 33 18.44 -15.38 7.57
C ARG A 33 18.14 -15.13 9.05
N ASN A 34 18.30 -13.87 9.48
CA ASN A 34 18.18 -13.40 10.85
C ASN A 34 17.47 -12.03 10.86
N LEU A 35 16.83 -11.69 11.98
CA LEU A 35 16.20 -10.39 12.24
C LEU A 35 17.19 -9.23 12.05
N ASP A 36 18.38 -9.34 12.62
CA ASP A 36 19.42 -8.30 12.55
C ASP A 36 19.85 -8.00 11.11
N ARG A 37 20.06 -9.07 10.31
CA ARG A 37 20.38 -8.93 8.88
C ARG A 37 19.23 -8.30 8.10
N ALA A 38 17.98 -8.63 8.45
CA ALA A 38 16.81 -8.02 7.83
C ALA A 38 16.75 -6.53 8.13
N PHE A 39 17.01 -6.15 9.37
CA PHE A 39 17.03 -4.77 9.82
C PHE A 39 18.12 -3.97 9.10
N GLN A 40 19.38 -4.42 9.12
CA GLN A 40 20.48 -3.75 8.41
C GLN A 40 20.22 -3.61 6.90
N ALA A 41 19.57 -4.61 6.29
CA ALA A 41 19.18 -4.54 4.89
C ALA A 41 18.06 -3.50 4.65
N ALA A 42 17.13 -3.37 5.60
CA ALA A 42 16.08 -2.37 5.56
C ALA A 42 16.63 -0.95 5.73
N GLU A 43 17.55 -0.71 6.67
CA GLU A 43 18.23 0.58 6.87
C GLU A 43 18.86 1.08 5.57
N ARG A 44 19.73 0.26 4.97
CA ARG A 44 20.43 0.61 3.72
C ARG A 44 19.47 0.85 2.55
N ARG A 45 18.35 0.13 2.50
CA ARG A 45 17.33 0.32 1.46
C ARG A 45 16.57 1.63 1.67
N TYR A 46 16.21 1.93 2.91
CA TYR A 46 15.51 3.16 3.26
C TYR A 46 16.37 4.39 2.98
N GLU A 47 17.65 4.34 3.37
CA GLU A 47 18.66 5.36 3.09
C GLU A 47 18.81 5.63 1.59
N ARG A 48 18.95 4.58 0.79
CA ARG A 48 19.03 4.71 -0.68
C ARG A 48 17.74 5.27 -1.29
N ALA A 49 16.58 4.83 -0.80
CA ALA A 49 15.30 5.28 -1.30
C ALA A 49 15.07 6.79 -1.03
N LYS A 50 15.49 7.27 0.13
CA LYS A 50 15.37 8.68 0.54
C LYS A 50 16.58 9.53 0.14
N LYS A 51 17.65 8.92 -0.41
CA LYS A 51 18.94 9.57 -0.73
C LYS A 51 19.58 10.27 0.47
N ILE A 52 19.57 9.59 1.61
CA ILE A 52 20.13 10.05 2.88
C ILE A 52 21.23 9.10 3.35
N CYS A 53 22.17 9.61 4.13
CA CYS A 53 23.27 8.80 4.67
C CYS A 53 22.90 8.06 5.96
N ASN A 54 21.83 8.48 6.64
CA ASN A 54 21.38 7.88 7.88
C ASN A 54 19.85 7.96 7.95
N TRP A 55 19.20 6.83 8.18
CA TRP A 55 17.75 6.74 8.27
C TRP A 55 17.15 7.53 9.46
N THR A 56 17.93 7.74 10.54
CA THR A 56 17.45 8.45 11.74
C THR A 56 17.14 9.94 11.50
N LEU A 57 17.56 10.48 10.36
CA LEU A 57 17.23 11.85 9.95
C LEU A 57 15.73 12.00 9.66
N TYR A 58 15.07 10.93 9.18
CA TYR A 58 13.68 10.95 8.74
C TYR A 58 12.75 10.12 9.62
N ALA A 59 13.27 9.24 10.46
CA ALA A 59 12.49 8.42 11.38
C ALA A 59 13.18 8.34 12.74
N ASP A 60 12.40 8.15 13.80
CA ASP A 60 12.91 8.05 15.17
C ASP A 60 12.88 6.60 15.67
N VAL A 61 11.96 5.80 15.14
CA VAL A 61 11.73 4.41 15.55
C VAL A 61 11.58 3.54 14.31
N ALA A 62 12.05 2.31 14.39
CA ALA A 62 11.80 1.29 13.38
C ALA A 62 11.26 0.03 14.06
N GLU A 63 10.16 -0.50 13.54
CA GLU A 63 9.55 -1.73 14.04
C GLU A 63 9.72 -2.82 12.99
N LEU A 64 10.09 -4.02 13.45
CA LEU A 64 10.36 -5.16 12.61
C LEU A 64 9.36 -6.26 12.90
N GLU A 65 8.65 -6.68 11.87
CA GLU A 65 7.64 -7.74 11.90
C GLU A 65 8.13 -8.94 11.09
N THR A 66 7.94 -10.15 11.61
CA THR A 66 8.13 -11.39 10.86
C THR A 66 6.88 -11.66 10.04
N ALA A 67 6.97 -11.47 8.73
CA ALA A 67 5.96 -11.96 7.79
C ALA A 67 6.21 -13.46 7.60
N GLU A 68 5.70 -14.26 8.53
CA GLU A 68 5.65 -15.70 8.35
C GLU A 68 4.74 -16.00 7.16
N ASP A 69 5.25 -16.78 6.22
CA ASP A 69 4.51 -17.33 5.09
C ASP A 69 3.57 -18.44 5.60
N SER A 70 2.72 -18.14 6.58
CA SER A 70 1.54 -18.94 6.80
C SER A 70 0.59 -18.55 5.69
N GLY A 71 0.44 -19.42 4.70
CA GLY A 71 -0.51 -19.27 3.60
C GLY A 71 -1.93 -19.11 4.15
N SER A 72 -2.29 -17.90 4.55
CA SER A 72 -3.66 -17.51 4.83
C SER A 72 -4.27 -17.18 3.47
N SER A 73 -4.82 -18.23 2.86
CA SER A 73 -5.92 -18.12 1.92
C SER A 73 -6.99 -17.21 2.56
N LEU A 74 -6.93 -15.92 2.25
CA LEU A 74 -8.05 -15.02 2.49
C LEU A 74 -9.11 -15.39 1.46
N HIS A 75 -9.91 -16.40 1.78
CA HIS A 75 -11.20 -16.57 1.14
C HIS A 75 -12.04 -15.37 1.58
N LEU A 76 -12.08 -14.37 0.71
CA LEU A 76 -12.99 -13.24 0.83
C LEU A 76 -14.40 -13.85 0.73
N VAL A 77 -15.01 -14.19 1.86
CA VAL A 77 -16.43 -14.51 1.88
C VAL A 77 -17.12 -13.17 1.63
N GLU A 78 -17.56 -12.98 0.40
CA GLU A 78 -18.43 -11.89 -0.01
C GLU A 78 -19.67 -11.92 0.88
N PRO A 79 -19.91 -10.92 1.75
CA PRO A 79 -21.18 -10.84 2.45
C PRO A 79 -22.24 -10.37 1.45
N SER A 80 -23.00 -11.35 0.98
CA SER A 80 -24.23 -11.16 0.25
C SER A 80 -25.20 -10.24 1.03
N SER A 81 -25.82 -9.32 0.29
CA SER A 81 -27.07 -8.61 0.57
C SER A 81 -27.01 -7.33 1.42
N HIS A 82 -27.19 -6.18 0.77
CA HIS A 82 -28.13 -5.15 1.25
C HIS A 82 -28.63 -4.23 0.11
N GLU A 83 -29.79 -4.62 -0.43
CA GLU A 83 -30.97 -3.79 -0.71
C GLU A 83 -30.82 -2.42 -1.41
N GLN A 84 -31.26 -2.42 -2.67
CA GLN A 84 -32.35 -1.60 -3.22
C GLN A 84 -32.41 -0.11 -2.83
N PHE A 85 -31.95 0.73 -3.75
CA PHE A 85 -32.55 2.06 -3.97
C PHE A 85 -32.73 2.27 -5.47
N THR A 86 -33.97 2.19 -5.94
CA THR A 86 -34.37 2.89 -7.17
C THR A 86 -34.72 4.34 -6.79
N PRO A 87 -34.54 5.29 -7.72
CA PRO A 87 -35.72 5.70 -8.47
C PRO A 87 -35.45 5.92 -9.97
N ASN A 88 -36.37 5.39 -10.78
CA ASN A 88 -36.67 5.82 -12.16
C ASN A 88 -37.19 7.28 -12.16
N PRO A 89 -37.29 8.03 -13.28
CA PRO A 89 -37.53 7.54 -14.64
C PRO A 89 -36.89 8.33 -15.81
N CYS A 90 -37.17 7.82 -17.02
CA CYS A 90 -37.39 8.51 -18.30
C CYS A 90 -36.23 9.17 -19.09
N GLY A 91 -36.09 8.75 -20.37
CA GLY A 91 -35.39 9.50 -21.42
C GLY A 91 -34.69 8.66 -22.50
N ARG A 92 -35.36 7.69 -23.13
CA ARG A 92 -35.79 7.77 -24.56
C ARG A 92 -34.64 7.88 -25.61
N ARG A 93 -34.42 6.74 -26.30
CA ARG A 93 -34.15 6.54 -27.75
C ARG A 93 -32.97 7.26 -28.43
N GLY A 94 -32.15 6.46 -29.12
CA GLY A 94 -31.53 6.89 -30.38
C GLY A 94 -30.39 6.00 -30.89
N SER A 95 -30.71 4.89 -31.54
CA SER A 95 -29.80 4.27 -32.52
C SER A 95 -29.58 5.22 -33.69
N ALA A 96 -28.33 5.51 -34.03
CA ALA A 96 -27.93 5.92 -35.38
C ALA A 96 -26.41 5.72 -35.56
N HIS A 97 -25.99 4.60 -36.12
CA HIS A 97 -24.74 4.53 -36.87
C HIS A 97 -25.11 4.78 -38.35
N VAL A 98 -25.07 6.05 -38.75
CA VAL A 98 -25.09 6.48 -40.14
C VAL A 98 -23.63 6.54 -40.62
N GLY A 99 -23.37 5.97 -41.81
CA GLY A 99 -22.04 5.65 -42.31
C GLY A 99 -21.35 6.71 -43.19
N HIS A 100 -20.62 6.19 -44.20
CA HIS A 100 -19.86 6.85 -45.27
C HIS A 100 -18.53 7.54 -44.85
N ALA A 101 -17.46 7.59 -45.64
CA ALA A 101 -17.06 7.03 -46.94
C ALA A 101 -15.53 7.22 -47.13
N VAL A 102 -14.96 6.43 -48.04
CA VAL A 102 -13.69 6.54 -48.80
C VAL A 102 -12.83 7.81 -48.73
N SER A 103 -11.50 7.60 -48.80
CA SER A 103 -10.58 8.47 -49.55
C SER A 103 -9.40 7.70 -50.14
N HIS A 104 -8.97 8.18 -51.30
CA HIS A 104 -8.17 7.55 -52.35
C HIS A 104 -6.67 7.40 -52.03
N GLY A 105 -6.05 6.43 -52.71
CA GLY A 105 -4.63 6.38 -53.06
C GLY A 105 -4.49 5.99 -54.52
#